data_AF-H6SRW3-F1
#
_entry.id   AF-H6SRW3-F1
#
_cell.length_a   1.000
_cell.length_b   1.000
_cell.length_c   1.000
_cell.angle_alpha   90.00
_cell.angle_beta   90.00
_cell.angle_gamma   90.00
#
_symmetry.space_group_name_H-M   'P 1'
#
loop_
_entity.id
_entity.type
_entity.pdbx_description
1 polymer ?
#
loop_
_entity_poly.entity_id
_entity_poly.type
_entity_poly.pdbx_seq_one_letter_code
_entity_poly.pdbx_strand_id
1 'polypeptide(L)'
;MKIDKDYEAAINRLMQRAKISDHRLVMGGKHLRLVFTRDGREHRYTVPVSPSDHRAIKNMERDLRQLLGLTVVSTPPQEILPPVELVEAVRERISRTPPTHPTPKDSRALDLLDQTFTSAVTIGQRAGAQDPMAWGVERLERLRALGLAETDGSGRYRVP
;
A
#
# COMPACT_ATOMS: atom_id res chain seq x y z
N MET A 1 29.40 -20.10 -16.46
CA MET A 1 29.04 -19.48 -15.17
C MET A 1 27.71 -20.08 -14.73
N LYS A 2 27.66 -20.77 -13.59
CA LYS A 2 26.40 -21.31 -13.05
C LYS A 2 25.76 -20.21 -12.20
N ILE A 3 24.46 -19.97 -12.39
CA ILE A 3 23.71 -19.10 -11.50
C ILE A 3 23.52 -19.81 -10.15
N ASP A 4 23.35 -19.04 -9.09
CA ASP A 4 22.94 -19.59 -7.79
C ASP A 4 21.58 -20.31 -7.92
N LYS A 5 21.46 -21.45 -7.24
CA LYS A 5 20.27 -22.32 -7.27
C LYS A 5 19.02 -21.58 -6.82
N ASP A 6 19.16 -20.61 -5.91
CA ASP A 6 18.02 -19.84 -5.40
C ASP A 6 17.38 -18.97 -6.48
N TYR A 7 18.20 -18.36 -7.35
CA TYR A 7 17.69 -17.59 -8.48
C TYR A 7 17.02 -18.50 -9.50
N GLU A 8 17.62 -19.65 -9.81
CA GLU A 8 17.06 -20.62 -10.75
C GLU A 8 15.72 -21.17 -10.25
N ALA A 9 15.62 -21.51 -8.96
CA ALA A 9 14.39 -21.94 -8.32
C ALA A 9 13.31 -20.83 -8.35
N ALA A 10 13.69 -19.59 -8.06
CA ALA A 10 12.77 -18.45 -8.11
C ALA A 10 12.23 -18.21 -9.54
N ILE A 11 13.11 -18.25 -10.55
CA ILE A 11 12.74 -18.10 -11.96
C ILE A 11 11.79 -19.23 -12.38
N ASN A 12 12.16 -20.48 -12.12
CA ASN A 12 11.33 -21.64 -12.51
C ASN A 12 9.95 -21.58 -11.87
N ARG A 13 9.87 -21.24 -10.57
CA ARG A 13 8.60 -21.07 -9.86
C ARG A 13 7.71 -20.00 -10.48
N LEU A 14 8.28 -18.85 -10.87
CA LEU A 14 7.52 -17.77 -11.50
C LEU A 14 7.09 -18.14 -12.92
N MET A 15 7.95 -18.74 -13.73
CA MET A 15 7.61 -19.19 -15.09
C MET A 15 6.50 -20.25 -15.06
N GLN A 16 6.59 -21.22 -14.15
CA GLN A 16 5.52 -22.21 -13.93
C GLN A 16 4.19 -21.56 -13.54
N ARG A 17 4.19 -20.58 -12.62
CA ARG A 17 2.96 -19.85 -12.25
C ARG A 17 2.37 -19.09 -13.44
N ALA A 18 3.22 -18.57 -14.33
CA ALA A 18 2.79 -17.90 -15.56
C ALA A 18 2.43 -18.87 -16.69
N LYS A 19 2.52 -20.18 -16.48
CA LYS A 19 2.33 -21.23 -17.50
C LYS A 19 3.27 -21.08 -18.71
N ILE A 20 4.47 -20.57 -18.47
CA ILE A 20 5.53 -20.46 -19.48
C ILE A 20 6.47 -21.64 -19.29
N SER A 21 6.54 -22.51 -20.30
CA SER A 21 7.44 -23.68 -20.33
C SER A 21 8.66 -23.47 -21.22
N ASP A 22 8.58 -22.55 -22.19
CA ASP A 22 9.67 -22.19 -23.08
C ASP A 22 10.44 -20.98 -22.52
N HIS A 23 11.28 -21.23 -21.53
CA HIS A 23 12.23 -20.25 -21.00
C HIS A 23 13.64 -20.83 -20.94
N ARG A 24 14.64 -19.99 -21.17
CA ARG A 24 16.05 -20.36 -21.10
C ARG A 24 16.92 -19.21 -20.61
N LEU A 25 18.02 -19.56 -19.96
CA LEU A 25 19.06 -18.62 -19.55
C LEU A 25 20.17 -18.61 -20.60
N VAL A 26 20.46 -17.43 -21.15
CA VAL A 26 21.52 -17.21 -22.14
C VAL A 26 22.50 -16.15 -21.65
N MET A 27 23.76 -16.24 -22.06
CA MET A 27 24.74 -15.19 -21.79
C MET A 27 24.50 -14.00 -22.74
N GLY A 28 24.22 -12.83 -22.18
CA GLY A 28 24.00 -11.58 -22.93
C GLY A 28 25.16 -10.60 -22.75
N GLY A 29 26.39 -11.06 -22.97
CA GLY A 29 27.62 -10.33 -22.64
C GLY A 29 28.04 -10.55 -21.19
N LYS A 30 28.18 -9.49 -20.41
CA LYS A 30 28.57 -9.55 -18.98
C LYS A 30 27.49 -10.13 -18.07
N HIS A 31 26.23 -10.07 -18.49
CA HIS A 31 25.08 -10.44 -17.66
C HIS A 31 24.34 -11.65 -18.23
N LEU A 32 23.79 -12.46 -17.33
CA LEU A 32 22.88 -13.55 -17.68
C LEU A 32 21.52 -12.96 -18.07
N ARG A 33 20.92 -13.49 -19.13
CA ARG A 33 19.59 -13.08 -19.62
C ARG A 33 18.64 -14.25 -19.60
N LEU A 34 17.45 -14.02 -19.06
CA LEU A 34 16.31 -14.91 -19.15
C LEU A 34 15.54 -14.56 -20.42
N VAL A 35 15.40 -15.53 -21.30
CA VAL A 35 14.63 -15.41 -22.55
C VAL A 35 13.42 -16.32 -22.45
N PHE A 36 12.24 -15.79 -22.76
CA PHE A 36 11.00 -16.55 -22.73
C PHE A 36 9.98 -15.99 -23.71
N THR A 37 9.07 -16.82 -24.18
CA THR A 37 7.98 -16.41 -25.07
C THR A 37 6.69 -16.21 -24.29
N ARG A 38 6.03 -15.07 -24.48
CA ARG A 38 4.71 -14.77 -23.91
C ARG A 38 3.86 -14.04 -24.93
N ASP A 39 2.60 -14.44 -25.08
CA ASP A 39 1.64 -13.79 -26.00
C ASP A 39 2.18 -13.64 -27.43
N GLY A 40 2.95 -14.64 -27.89
CA GLY A 40 3.59 -14.66 -29.22
C GLY A 40 4.81 -13.75 -29.38
N ARG A 41 5.32 -13.13 -28.30
CA ARG A 41 6.49 -12.25 -28.31
C ARG A 41 7.62 -12.80 -27.47
N GLU A 42 8.86 -12.68 -27.97
CA GLU A 42 10.07 -13.01 -27.21
C GLU A 42 10.38 -11.86 -26.24
N HIS A 43 10.52 -12.19 -24.96
CA HIS A 43 10.96 -11.29 -23.91
C HIS A 43 12.37 -11.63 -23.47
N ARG A 44 13.18 -10.60 -23.20
CA ARG A 44 14.55 -10.73 -22.67
C ARG A 44 14.68 -9.93 -21.39
N TYR A 45 14.91 -10.61 -20.28
CA TYR A 45 15.09 -10.02 -18.95
C TYR A 45 16.53 -10.22 -18.48
N THR A 46 17.19 -9.16 -18.01
CA THR A 46 18.55 -9.26 -17.47
C THR A 46 18.49 -9.70 -16.02
N VAL A 47 19.10 -10.83 -15.68
CA VAL A 47 19.10 -11.37 -14.32
C VAL A 47 20.13 -10.60 -13.49
N PRO A 48 19.72 -9.89 -12.42
CA PRO A 48 20.64 -9.16 -11.56
C PRO A 48 21.37 -10.15 -10.65
N VAL A 49 22.44 -10.77 -11.16
CA VAL A 49 23.29 -11.67 -10.35
C VAL A 49 24.29 -10.81 -9.59
N SER A 50 24.03 -10.57 -8.30
CA SER A 50 24.95 -9.89 -7.40
C SER A 50 25.21 -10.76 -6.17
N PRO A 51 26.43 -11.30 -5.98
CA PRO A 51 26.78 -12.12 -4.82
C PRO A 51 26.70 -11.36 -3.49
N SER A 52 26.77 -10.03 -3.51
CA SER A 52 26.82 -9.18 -2.32
C SER A 52 25.50 -8.48 -2.00
N ASP A 53 24.47 -8.61 -2.86
CA ASP A 53 23.17 -7.95 -2.67
C ASP A 53 22.04 -8.97 -2.48
N HIS A 54 21.69 -9.22 -1.22
CA HIS A 54 20.56 -10.08 -0.86
C HIS A 54 19.20 -9.53 -1.36
N ARG A 55 19.11 -8.26 -1.76
CA ARG A 55 17.89 -7.68 -2.32
C ARG A 55 17.73 -7.97 -3.81
N ALA A 56 18.79 -8.40 -4.50
CA ALA A 56 18.77 -8.64 -5.93
C ALA A 56 17.76 -9.73 -6.35
N ILE A 57 17.64 -10.83 -5.58
CA ILE A 57 16.61 -11.86 -5.81
C ILE A 57 15.20 -11.29 -5.62
N LYS A 58 14.96 -10.50 -4.57
CA LYS A 58 13.64 -9.92 -4.29
C LYS A 58 13.21 -8.93 -5.37
N ASN A 59 14.14 -8.11 -5.85
CA ASN A 59 13.90 -7.20 -6.96
C ASN A 59 13.62 -7.99 -8.25
N MET A 60 14.41 -9.03 -8.53
CA MET A 60 14.17 -9.92 -9.66
C MET A 60 12.78 -10.53 -9.63
N GLU A 61 12.36 -11.09 -8.49
CA GLU A 61 11.03 -11.68 -8.37
C GLU A 61 9.92 -10.66 -8.59
N ARG A 62 10.07 -9.44 -8.06
CA ARG A 62 9.11 -8.36 -8.28
C ARG A 62 9.01 -8.01 -9.76
N ASP A 63 10.14 -7.77 -10.41
CA ASP A 63 10.20 -7.36 -11.81
C ASP A 63 9.64 -8.47 -12.73
N LEU A 64 9.99 -9.74 -12.47
CA LEU A 64 9.44 -10.87 -13.20
C LEU A 64 7.95 -11.05 -12.96
N ARG A 65 7.43 -10.86 -11.73
CA ARG A 65 5.98 -10.90 -11.49
C ARG A 65 5.24 -9.84 -12.30
N GLN A 66 5.81 -8.66 -12.45
CA GLN A 66 5.27 -7.60 -13.30
C GLN A 66 5.29 -7.99 -14.78
N LEU A 67 6.45 -8.40 -15.30
CA LEU A 67 6.61 -8.84 -16.69
C LEU A 67 5.73 -10.03 -17.05
N LEU A 68 5.50 -10.94 -16.10
CA LEU A 68 4.67 -12.13 -16.26
C LEU A 68 3.19 -11.89 -15.95
N GLY A 69 2.79 -10.67 -15.58
CA GLY A 69 1.40 -10.37 -15.22
C GLY A 69 0.91 -11.17 -14.02
N LEU A 70 1.83 -11.71 -13.22
CA LEU A 70 1.58 -12.41 -11.95
C LEU A 70 1.47 -11.46 -10.78
N THR A 71 1.52 -10.16 -11.05
CA THR A 71 1.23 -9.17 -10.05
C THR A 71 -0.27 -9.31 -9.79
N VAL A 72 -0.63 -9.81 -8.60
CA VAL A 72 -1.91 -9.45 -8.02
C VAL A 72 -1.92 -7.94 -8.12
N VAL A 73 -2.83 -7.37 -8.93
CA VAL A 73 -3.05 -5.93 -8.92
C VAL A 73 -3.15 -5.60 -7.44
N SER A 74 -2.15 -4.92 -6.88
CA SER A 74 -2.26 -4.42 -5.53
C SER A 74 -3.33 -3.37 -5.68
N THR A 75 -4.58 -3.79 -5.57
CA THR A 75 -5.71 -2.88 -5.54
C THR A 75 -5.30 -1.83 -4.53
N PRO A 76 -5.19 -0.54 -4.91
CA PRO A 76 -4.87 0.48 -3.94
C PRO A 76 -5.81 0.23 -2.75
N PRO A 77 -5.28 0.14 -1.50
CA PRO A 77 -6.07 -0.30 -0.37
C PRO A 77 -7.37 0.49 -0.40
N GLN A 78 -8.47 -0.24 -0.61
CA GLN A 78 -9.77 0.39 -0.79
C GLN A 78 -9.98 1.24 0.44
N GLU A 79 -10.15 2.55 0.25
CA GLU A 79 -10.31 3.45 1.36
C GLU A 79 -11.53 3.02 2.15
N ILE A 80 -11.32 2.67 3.42
CA ILE A 80 -12.38 2.23 4.31
C ILE A 80 -12.99 3.47 4.92
N LEU A 81 -14.23 3.78 4.56
CA LEU A 81 -14.99 4.84 5.22
C LEU A 81 -15.65 4.32 6.51
N PRO A 82 -15.79 5.16 7.54
CA PRO A 82 -16.61 4.81 8.69
C PRO A 82 -18.09 4.71 8.26
N PRO A 83 -18.91 3.89 8.95
CA PRO A 83 -20.36 3.93 8.79
C PRO A 83 -20.90 5.34 9.03
N VAL A 84 -21.86 5.76 8.21
CA VAL A 84 -22.44 7.11 8.29
C VAL A 84 -23.11 7.32 9.65
N GLU A 85 -23.77 6.30 10.16
CA GLU A 85 -24.46 6.31 11.45
C GLU A 85 -23.50 6.58 12.61
N LEU A 86 -22.27 6.09 12.53
CA LEU A 86 -21.24 6.36 13.53
C LEU A 86 -20.80 7.83 13.48
N VAL A 87 -20.57 8.37 12.27
CA VAL A 87 -20.21 9.77 12.09
C VAL A 87 -21.30 10.68 12.63
N GLU A 88 -22.56 10.41 12.30
CA GLU A 88 -23.71 11.18 12.77
C GLU A 88 -23.86 11.11 14.30
N ALA A 89 -23.77 9.92 14.89
CA ALA A 89 -23.89 9.74 16.33
C ALA A 89 -22.77 10.48 17.11
N VAL A 90 -21.54 10.43 16.60
CA VAL A 90 -20.41 11.18 17.18
C VAL A 90 -20.60 12.68 17.03
N ARG A 91 -21.03 13.13 15.85
CA ARG A 91 -21.28 14.55 15.57
C ARG A 91 -22.36 15.12 16.48
N GLU A 92 -23.45 14.38 16.67
CA GLU A 92 -24.52 14.77 17.59
C GLU A 92 -23.99 14.85 19.02
N ARG A 93 -23.25 13.84 19.49
CA ARG A 93 -22.64 13.86 20.83
C ARG A 93 -21.73 15.09 21.04
N ILE A 94 -20.89 15.40 20.05
CA ILE A 94 -19.99 16.56 20.11
C ILE A 94 -20.75 17.87 20.06
N SER A 95 -21.85 17.98 19.30
CA SER A 95 -22.69 19.19 19.31
C SER A 95 -23.36 19.46 20.66
N ARG A 96 -23.68 18.40 21.43
CA ARG A 96 -24.26 18.52 22.77
C ARG A 96 -23.22 18.95 23.81
N THR A 97 -21.97 18.54 23.63
CA THR A 97 -20.83 18.92 24.50
C THR A 97 -19.63 19.35 23.66
N PRO A 98 -19.64 20.59 23.12
CA PRO A 98 -18.58 21.04 22.23
C PRO A 98 -17.21 21.09 22.91
N PRO A 99 -16.14 20.59 22.27
CA PRO A 99 -14.79 20.79 22.77
C PRO A 99 -14.41 22.27 22.72
N THR A 100 -13.71 22.74 23.74
CA THR A 100 -13.14 24.10 23.76
C THR A 100 -11.65 24.14 23.46
N HIS A 101 -10.94 23.02 23.68
CA HIS A 101 -9.50 22.90 23.46
C HIS A 101 -9.14 21.50 22.90
N PRO A 102 -8.06 21.38 22.11
CA PRO A 102 -7.53 20.09 21.67
C PRO A 102 -6.95 19.29 22.84
N THR A 103 -7.16 17.97 22.82
CA THR A 103 -6.46 17.02 23.70
C THR A 103 -5.21 16.47 22.99
N PRO A 104 -4.27 15.82 23.71
CA PRO A 104 -3.09 15.21 23.07
C PRO A 104 -3.45 14.17 21.99
N LYS A 105 -4.58 13.49 22.12
CA LYS A 105 -5.07 12.57 21.09
C LYS A 105 -5.59 13.31 19.86
N ASP A 106 -6.18 14.48 20.04
CA ASP A 106 -6.63 15.35 18.95
C ASP A 106 -5.41 15.91 18.20
N SER A 107 -4.37 16.39 18.92
CA SER A 107 -3.10 16.81 18.31
C SER A 107 -2.45 15.71 17.48
N ARG A 108 -2.42 14.48 17.99
CA ARG A 108 -1.91 13.33 17.25
C ARG A 108 -2.69 13.05 15.96
N ALA A 109 -4.01 13.24 15.97
CA ALA A 109 -4.83 13.10 14.76
C ALA A 109 -4.56 14.23 13.77
N LEU A 110 -4.37 15.46 14.26
CA LEU A 110 -4.05 16.64 13.46
C LEU A 110 -2.71 16.48 12.73
N ASP A 111 -1.68 15.98 13.40
CA ASP A 111 -0.35 15.73 12.82
C ASP A 111 -0.36 14.71 11.66
N LEU A 112 -1.43 13.91 11.57
CA LEU A 112 -1.61 12.89 10.52
C LEU A 112 -2.48 13.37 9.35
N LEU A 113 -3.09 14.56 9.47
CA LEU A 113 -3.84 15.19 8.40
C LEU A 113 -2.91 15.95 7.46
N ASP A 114 -3.31 16.01 6.20
CA ASP A 114 -2.72 16.87 5.18
C ASP A 114 -3.83 17.59 4.40
N GLN A 115 -3.50 18.22 3.27
CA GLN A 115 -4.48 18.94 2.43
C GLN A 115 -5.43 18.01 1.64
N THR A 116 -5.20 16.70 1.70
CA THR A 116 -6.00 15.68 1.01
C THR A 116 -7.04 15.12 1.96
N PHE A 117 -8.29 15.00 1.48
CA PHE A 117 -9.33 14.31 2.23
C PHE A 117 -8.94 12.86 2.48
N THR A 118 -8.76 12.52 3.75
CA THR A 118 -8.37 11.18 4.21
C THR A 118 -9.45 10.64 5.15
N SER A 119 -9.86 9.39 4.95
CA SER A 119 -10.78 8.69 5.85
C SER A 119 -10.35 8.70 7.32
N ALA A 120 -11.32 8.90 8.22
CA ALA A 120 -11.15 8.74 9.66
C ALA A 120 -10.55 7.39 10.07
N VAL A 121 -10.94 6.31 9.38
CA VAL A 121 -10.41 4.96 9.68
C VAL A 121 -8.93 4.90 9.37
N THR A 122 -8.50 5.47 8.25
CA THR A 122 -7.09 5.54 7.86
C THR A 122 -6.27 6.36 8.86
N ILE A 123 -6.80 7.50 9.33
CA ILE A 123 -6.14 8.28 10.38
C ILE A 123 -6.01 7.49 11.68
N GLY A 124 -7.07 6.78 12.11
CA GLY A 124 -7.01 5.91 13.29
C GLY A 124 -6.00 4.76 13.15
N GLN A 125 -5.85 4.19 11.96
CA GLN A 125 -4.87 3.14 11.66
C GLN A 125 -3.45 3.69 11.73
N ARG A 126 -3.19 4.85 11.13
CA ARG A 126 -1.88 5.55 11.21
C ARG A 126 -1.55 5.94 12.64
N ALA A 127 -2.55 6.27 13.45
CA ALA A 127 -2.41 6.52 14.87
C ALA A 127 -2.28 5.23 15.70
N GLY A 128 -2.27 4.03 15.11
CA GLY A 128 -2.15 2.77 15.85
C GLY A 128 -3.20 2.63 16.96
N ALA A 129 -4.41 3.15 16.75
CA ALA A 129 -5.49 3.05 17.71
C ALA A 129 -6.01 1.61 17.80
N GLN A 130 -6.43 1.18 18.99
CA GLN A 130 -7.01 -0.15 19.22
C GLN A 130 -8.30 -0.35 18.42
N ASP A 131 -9.12 0.70 18.33
CA ASP A 131 -10.27 0.79 17.43
C ASP A 131 -10.07 2.01 16.51
N PRO A 132 -9.47 1.79 15.31
CA PRO A 132 -9.19 2.87 14.37
C PRO A 132 -10.41 3.68 13.95
N MET A 133 -11.55 3.02 13.79
CA MET A 133 -12.76 3.64 13.27
C MET A 133 -13.39 4.56 14.31
N ALA A 134 -13.70 4.03 15.49
CA ALA A 134 -14.30 4.83 16.55
C ALA A 134 -13.35 5.94 17.03
N TRP A 135 -12.06 5.63 17.16
CA TRP A 135 -11.06 6.62 17.54
C TRP A 135 -10.94 7.72 16.49
N GLY A 136 -10.78 7.37 15.21
CA GLY A 136 -10.61 8.33 14.12
C GLY A 136 -11.78 9.29 14.00
N VAL A 137 -13.01 8.77 13.96
CA VAL A 137 -14.23 9.59 13.84
C VAL A 137 -14.36 10.56 15.02
N GLU A 138 -14.17 10.06 16.24
CA GLU A 138 -14.24 10.86 17.45
C GLU A 138 -13.20 12.00 17.46
N ARG A 139 -11.94 11.71 17.11
CA ARG A 139 -10.88 12.73 17.13
C ARG A 139 -11.09 13.78 16.03
N LEU A 140 -11.46 13.35 14.84
CA LEU A 140 -11.59 14.24 13.69
C LEU A 140 -12.86 15.11 13.75
N GLU A 141 -13.99 14.60 14.24
CA GLU A 141 -15.16 15.43 14.50
C GLU A 141 -14.90 16.46 15.62
N ARG A 142 -14.07 16.12 16.61
CA ARG A 142 -13.63 17.10 17.63
C ARG A 142 -12.77 18.20 17.02
N LEU A 143 -11.80 17.85 16.17
CA LEU A 143 -10.98 18.82 15.45
C LEU A 143 -11.83 19.70 14.53
N ARG A 144 -12.82 19.12 13.83
CA ARG A 144 -13.78 19.87 13.02
C ARG A 144 -14.57 20.87 13.85
N ALA A 145 -15.08 20.46 15.01
CA ALA A 145 -15.81 21.35 15.91
C ALA A 145 -14.93 22.50 16.46
N LEU A 146 -13.62 22.28 16.57
CA LEU A 146 -12.63 23.31 16.93
C LEU A 146 -12.18 24.19 15.75
N GLY A 147 -12.65 23.93 14.52
CA GLY A 147 -12.20 24.64 13.31
C GLY A 147 -10.78 24.28 12.86
N LEU A 148 -10.25 23.14 13.33
CA LEU A 148 -8.89 22.67 13.03
C LEU A 148 -8.85 21.60 11.93
N ALA A 149 -10.00 21.20 11.41
CA ALA A 149 -10.13 20.27 10.31
C ALA A 149 -11.41 20.55 9.50
N GLU A 150 -11.37 20.26 8.22
CA GLU A 150 -12.54 20.26 7.35
C GLU A 150 -13.02 18.82 7.11
N THR A 151 -14.29 18.65 6.75
CA THR A 151 -14.85 17.35 6.37
C THR A 151 -15.63 17.44 5.06
N ASP A 152 -15.64 16.35 4.29
CA ASP A 152 -16.51 16.18 3.11
C ASP A 152 -17.90 15.64 3.47
N GLY A 153 -18.17 15.40 4.76
CA GLY A 153 -19.43 14.86 5.26
C GLY A 153 -19.54 13.33 5.21
N SER A 154 -18.65 12.65 4.48
CA SER A 154 -18.64 11.18 4.32
C SER A 154 -17.70 10.46 5.29
N GLY A 155 -17.11 11.19 6.24
CA GLY A 155 -16.12 10.66 7.17
C GLY A 155 -14.67 10.78 6.69
N ARG A 156 -14.40 11.64 5.69
CA ARG A 156 -13.05 12.09 5.37
C ARG A 156 -12.78 13.49 5.90
N TYR A 157 -11.50 13.75 6.17
CA TYR A 157 -11.04 14.99 6.78
C TYR A 157 -9.71 15.45 6.18
N ARG A 158 -9.47 16.76 6.24
CA ARG A 158 -8.21 17.40 5.86
C ARG A 158 -7.94 18.59 6.77
N VAL A 159 -6.74 19.14 6.71
CA VAL A 159 -6.47 20.46 7.31
C VAL A 159 -7.20 21.56 6.53
N PRO A 160 -7.64 22.65 7.18
CA PRO A 160 -8.24 23.81 6.52
C PRO A 160 -7.31 24.47 5.48
#